data_AF-A0A2Z2I0I5-F1
#
_entry.id   AF-A0A2Z2I0I5-F1
#
_cell.length_a   1.000
_cell.length_b   1.000
_cell.length_c   1.000
_cell.angle_alpha   90.00
_cell.angle_beta   90.00
_cell.angle_gamma   90.00
#
_symmetry.space_group_name_H-M   'P 1'
#
loop_
_entity.id
_entity.type
_entity.pdbx_description
1 polymer ?
#
loop_
_entity_poly.entity_id
_entity_poly.type
_entity_poly.pdbx_seq_one_letter_code
_entity_poly.pdbx_strand_id
1 'polypeptide(L)'
;MVVLTSDNHNGDGRCRPRMESEPAEFDVLVIGSGSGLDVANAAARRGQSVAVVEKGPLGGTCLNRGCIPSKKLLYHAEVMETVERADEFGIDVEVGDVDFADIVRDVTDDVAESAASIHHGLQASSQHTLLEGEGRFVDDREIEIVDGPDAAKRARADTVLVAAGTRPAMPPIDGIDEVDYLTSTEALQLEEPPERLVVVGGGYIAAELAHFFGTFGSEVSIVGRRPNLLPEADEEVAAAFTDRYADRYDVYAGYEAVAASETHGEVTVEARPYPPAWHDPADRDDVSVSGDALLIAAGRRPNTDLLNLEATGVETDADGFVVTDDYLRTTADGVWALGDVVGEYLLKHNANHEAATVVRNLFGDDLEPVDYSAMPFAVFGSPEVAGVGAREQDLREDDQAYAVRTYRYEDTARGSAMKAEGFVKVLIEPDGRILGCHVVGPEASNLIEEVVVAMTAGTGTVWDIRESVHVHPALSEVVDRAFAGQFVRRGDESQNHHHHHDHSTGDDSSHDDHDHSRGDDSSHDDHDHSRGDDSSHDDHDHGK
;
A
#
# COMPACT_ATOMS: atom_id res chain seq x y z
N MET A 1 -38.18 -75.03 22.53
CA MET A 1 -37.42 -73.85 22.98
C MET A 1 -35.99 -74.33 23.22
N VAL A 2 -35.19 -74.73 22.22
CA VAL A 2 -34.77 -74.03 20.98
C VAL A 2 -34.29 -72.63 21.37
N VAL A 3 -32.98 -72.35 21.39
CA VAL A 3 -32.17 -72.13 20.18
C VAL A 3 -30.76 -72.75 20.28
N LEU A 4 -30.38 -73.44 19.20
CA LEU A 4 -29.04 -73.88 18.78
C LEU A 4 -28.33 -72.75 18.02
N THR A 5 -26.99 -72.78 17.96
CA THR A 5 -26.10 -72.70 16.75
C THR A 5 -24.72 -72.19 17.21
N SER A 6 -23.57 -72.87 17.04
CA SER A 6 -22.92 -73.55 15.90
C SER A 6 -22.36 -72.61 14.83
N ASP A 7 -21.08 -72.83 14.55
CA ASP A 7 -20.18 -72.24 13.57
C ASP A 7 -20.79 -71.76 12.25
N ASN A 8 -20.19 -70.72 11.66
CA ASN A 8 -19.83 -70.78 10.25
C ASN A 8 -18.70 -69.83 9.86
N HIS A 9 -17.71 -70.41 9.17
CA HIS A 9 -16.71 -69.74 8.35
C HIS A 9 -17.35 -69.02 7.16
N ASN A 10 -16.92 -67.79 6.90
CA ASN A 10 -16.65 -67.21 5.57
C ASN A 10 -15.97 -65.85 5.84
N GLY A 11 -14.74 -65.56 5.44
CA GLY A 11 -14.12 -65.96 4.17
C GLY A 11 -14.55 -65.02 3.04
N ASP A 12 -14.48 -63.70 3.24
CA ASP A 12 -14.24 -62.75 2.14
C ASP A 12 -13.73 -61.42 2.70
N GLY A 13 -12.43 -61.36 3.00
CA GLY A 13 -11.72 -60.14 3.33
C GLY A 13 -11.50 -59.28 2.09
N ARG A 14 -12.59 -58.85 1.45
CA ARG A 14 -12.50 -57.75 0.48
C ARG A 14 -12.40 -56.49 1.30
N CYS A 15 -11.19 -55.94 1.34
CA CYS A 15 -11.00 -54.51 1.53
C CYS A 15 -11.95 -53.84 0.54
N ARG A 16 -13.10 -53.35 1.02
CA ARG A 16 -13.91 -52.44 0.20
C ARG A 16 -12.96 -51.27 -0.09
N PRO A 17 -12.78 -50.86 -1.35
CA PRO A 17 -12.18 -49.57 -1.60
C PRO A 17 -12.94 -48.59 -0.71
N ARG A 18 -12.22 -47.74 0.02
CA ARG A 18 -12.83 -46.54 0.59
C ARG A 18 -13.49 -45.90 -0.65
N MET A 19 -14.82 -45.91 -0.73
CA MET A 19 -15.50 -45.25 -1.83
C MET A 19 -15.12 -43.79 -1.66
N GLU A 20 -14.16 -43.33 -2.46
CA GLU A 20 -13.89 -41.92 -2.63
C GLU A 20 -15.25 -41.33 -3.02
N SER A 21 -15.76 -40.43 -2.19
CA SER A 21 -17.00 -39.73 -2.48
C SER A 21 -16.78 -38.96 -3.77
N GLU A 22 -17.68 -39.14 -4.75
CA GLU A 22 -17.64 -38.35 -5.98
C GLU A 22 -17.62 -36.85 -5.64
N PRO A 23 -16.80 -36.04 -6.34
CA PRO A 23 -16.70 -34.61 -6.07
C PRO A 23 -18.06 -33.94 -6.31
N ALA A 24 -18.39 -32.94 -5.48
CA ALA A 24 -19.53 -32.08 -5.78
C ALA A 24 -19.20 -31.20 -6.99
N GLU A 25 -20.10 -31.14 -7.96
CA GLU A 25 -19.93 -30.40 -9.22
C GLU A 25 -20.53 -28.99 -9.13
N PHE A 26 -19.80 -28.01 -9.65
CA PHE A 26 -20.18 -26.59 -9.68
C PHE A 26 -19.86 -25.98 -11.04
N ASP A 27 -20.51 -24.86 -11.38
CA ASP A 27 -20.12 -24.10 -12.57
C ASP A 27 -18.81 -23.32 -12.31
N VAL A 28 -18.66 -22.76 -11.10
CA VAL A 28 -17.50 -21.97 -10.69
C VAL A 28 -17.00 -22.39 -9.31
N LEU A 29 -15.71 -22.58 -9.16
CA LEU A 29 -15.01 -22.80 -7.89
C LEU A 29 -14.06 -21.63 -7.62
N VAL A 30 -14.20 -20.96 -6.48
CA VAL A 30 -13.32 -19.87 -6.05
C VAL A 30 -12.54 -20.27 -4.80
N ILE A 31 -11.22 -20.22 -4.89
CA ILE A 31 -10.31 -20.51 -3.76
C ILE A 31 -9.85 -19.18 -3.16
N GLY A 32 -10.32 -18.87 -1.96
CA GLY A 32 -10.03 -17.63 -1.24
C GLY A 32 -11.18 -16.62 -1.27
N SER A 33 -11.50 -16.06 -0.11
CA SER A 33 -12.64 -15.17 0.10
C SER A 33 -12.31 -13.67 0.10
N GLY A 34 -11.15 -13.29 -0.45
CA GLY A 34 -10.79 -11.89 -0.69
C GLY A 34 -11.58 -11.31 -1.87
N SER A 35 -10.88 -10.69 -2.83
CA SER A 35 -11.51 -10.19 -4.08
C SER A 35 -12.12 -11.31 -4.94
N GLY A 36 -11.78 -12.58 -4.69
CA GLY A 36 -12.46 -13.73 -5.32
C GLY A 36 -13.97 -13.74 -5.10
N LEU A 37 -14.46 -13.16 -3.99
CA LEU A 37 -15.90 -13.04 -3.75
C LEU A 37 -16.62 -12.17 -4.79
N ASP A 38 -15.95 -11.22 -5.44
CA ASP A 38 -16.57 -10.40 -6.47
C ASP A 38 -16.91 -11.24 -7.70
N VAL A 39 -16.02 -12.16 -8.07
CA VAL A 39 -16.23 -13.13 -9.15
C VAL A 39 -17.28 -14.16 -8.76
N ALA A 40 -17.20 -14.73 -7.54
CA ALA A 40 -18.20 -15.66 -7.00
C ALA A 40 -19.61 -15.06 -7.06
N ASN A 41 -19.77 -13.85 -6.53
CA ASN A 41 -21.05 -13.15 -6.51
C ASN A 41 -21.54 -12.80 -7.92
N ALA A 42 -20.64 -12.47 -8.86
CA ALA A 42 -21.01 -12.20 -10.24
C ALA A 42 -21.51 -13.45 -10.99
N ALA A 43 -20.91 -14.62 -10.73
CA ALA A 43 -21.36 -15.91 -11.25
C ALA A 43 -22.73 -16.30 -10.64
N ALA A 44 -22.86 -16.21 -9.33
CA ALA A 44 -24.12 -16.53 -8.63
C ALA A 44 -25.30 -15.65 -9.09
N ARG A 45 -25.07 -14.35 -9.31
CA ARG A 45 -26.10 -13.43 -9.87
C ARG A 45 -26.56 -13.81 -11.28
N ARG A 46 -25.76 -14.57 -12.01
CA ARG A 46 -26.10 -15.14 -13.33
C ARG A 46 -26.77 -16.52 -13.22
N GLY A 47 -27.01 -17.00 -12.00
CA GLY A 47 -27.70 -18.26 -11.74
C GLY A 47 -26.80 -19.49 -11.78
N GLN A 48 -25.48 -19.30 -11.84
CA GLN A 48 -24.49 -20.37 -11.75
C GLN A 48 -24.34 -20.85 -10.30
N SER A 49 -24.07 -22.15 -10.16
CA SER A 49 -23.66 -22.79 -8.91
C SER A 49 -22.20 -22.49 -8.62
N VAL A 50 -21.92 -22.01 -7.40
CA VAL A 50 -20.60 -21.52 -7.01
C VAL A 50 -20.14 -22.19 -5.72
N ALA A 51 -18.96 -22.79 -5.75
CA ALA A 51 -18.25 -23.18 -4.53
C ALA A 51 -17.25 -22.09 -4.15
N VAL A 52 -17.25 -21.69 -2.87
CA VAL A 52 -16.25 -20.79 -2.29
C VAL A 52 -15.49 -21.56 -1.22
N VAL A 53 -14.17 -21.53 -1.28
CA VAL A 53 -13.30 -22.27 -0.36
C VAL A 53 -12.52 -21.27 0.46
N GLU A 54 -12.65 -21.37 1.78
CA GLU A 54 -11.94 -20.49 2.70
C GLU A 54 -11.59 -21.26 3.98
N LYS A 55 -10.38 -21.04 4.49
CA LYS A 55 -9.86 -21.72 5.69
C LYS A 55 -9.95 -20.86 6.95
N GLY A 56 -10.13 -19.55 6.80
CA GLY A 56 -10.24 -18.60 7.91
C GLY A 56 -11.53 -17.78 7.90
N PRO A 57 -11.55 -16.66 8.64
CA PRO A 57 -12.61 -15.67 8.51
C PRO A 57 -12.74 -15.15 7.08
N LEU A 58 -13.98 -14.96 6.62
CA LEU A 58 -14.26 -14.50 5.27
C LEU A 58 -13.86 -13.04 5.05
N GLY A 59 -13.58 -12.66 3.80
CA GLY A 59 -13.10 -11.33 3.41
C GLY A 59 -11.59 -11.25 3.23
N GLY A 60 -10.88 -12.36 3.48
CA GLY A 60 -9.45 -12.49 3.25
C GLY A 60 -8.58 -11.58 4.11
N THR A 61 -7.34 -11.35 3.67
CA THR A 61 -6.35 -10.55 4.42
C THR A 61 -6.80 -9.11 4.63
N CYS A 62 -7.33 -8.45 3.59
CA CYS A 62 -7.68 -7.03 3.63
C CYS A 62 -8.67 -6.70 4.76
N LEU A 63 -9.73 -7.51 4.92
CA LEU A 63 -10.73 -7.30 5.95
C LEU A 63 -10.20 -7.70 7.33
N ASN A 64 -9.58 -8.87 7.45
CA ASN A 64 -9.37 -9.50 8.76
C ASN A 64 -8.03 -9.15 9.44
N ARG A 65 -6.99 -8.82 8.66
CA ARG A 65 -5.61 -8.73 9.16
C ARG A 65 -4.72 -7.85 8.29
N GLY A 66 -5.31 -6.79 7.73
CA GLY A 66 -4.70 -5.97 6.70
C GLY A 66 -5.31 -4.58 6.65
N CYS A 67 -5.70 -4.13 5.46
CA CYS A 67 -6.07 -2.74 5.19
C CYS A 67 -7.18 -2.19 6.10
N ILE A 68 -8.24 -2.94 6.38
CA ILE A 68 -9.39 -2.43 7.16
C ILE A 68 -9.00 -2.17 8.62
N PRO A 69 -8.50 -3.16 9.39
CA PRO A 69 -8.09 -2.92 10.77
C PRO A 69 -6.96 -1.90 10.87
N SER A 70 -5.93 -1.99 10.01
CA SER A 70 -4.82 -1.02 10.03
C SER A 70 -5.30 0.42 9.81
N LYS A 71 -6.12 0.68 8.78
CA LYS A 71 -6.58 2.05 8.47
C LYS A 71 -7.50 2.60 9.55
N LYS A 72 -8.31 1.74 10.18
CA LYS A 72 -9.12 2.14 11.35
C LYS A 72 -8.22 2.55 12.50
N LEU A 73 -7.22 1.74 12.86
CA LEU A 73 -6.27 2.04 13.94
C LEU A 73 -5.42 3.28 13.66
N LEU A 74 -4.90 3.41 12.44
CA LEU A 74 -4.11 4.57 12.01
C LEU A 74 -4.90 5.88 12.10
N TYR A 75 -6.21 5.86 11.83
CA TYR A 75 -7.02 7.05 11.99
C TYR A 75 -7.11 7.53 13.45
N HIS A 76 -7.05 6.62 14.43
CA HIS A 76 -6.91 7.02 15.84
C HIS A 76 -5.54 7.67 16.11
N ALA A 77 -4.46 7.15 15.50
CA ALA A 77 -3.14 7.78 15.58
C ALA A 77 -3.13 9.17 14.92
N GLU A 78 -3.78 9.36 13.77
CA GLU A 78 -3.92 10.67 13.12
C GLU A 78 -4.68 11.69 13.99
N VAL A 79 -5.73 11.24 14.69
CA VAL A 79 -6.45 12.08 15.66
C VAL A 79 -5.53 12.45 16.83
N MET A 80 -4.75 11.51 17.35
CA MET A 80 -3.80 11.78 18.43
C MET A 80 -2.70 12.75 17.97
N GLU A 81 -2.11 12.56 16.79
CA GLU A 81 -1.11 13.47 16.22
C GLU A 81 -1.70 14.88 16.02
N THR A 82 -2.97 14.99 15.62
CA THR A 82 -3.66 16.30 15.54
C THR A 82 -3.73 16.98 16.91
N VAL A 83 -3.97 16.22 17.98
CA VAL A 83 -4.00 16.74 19.35
C VAL A 83 -2.59 17.13 19.82
N GLU A 84 -1.59 16.30 19.55
CA GLU A 84 -0.18 16.55 19.91
C GLU A 84 0.35 17.81 19.25
N ARG A 85 -0.07 18.10 18.02
CA ARG A 85 0.33 19.29 17.26
C ARG A 85 -0.48 20.55 17.59
N ALA A 86 -1.40 20.49 18.54
CA ALA A 86 -2.27 21.64 18.87
C ALA A 86 -1.46 22.86 19.36
N ASP A 87 -0.32 22.64 20.01
CA ASP A 87 0.58 23.69 20.51
C ASP A 87 1.19 24.50 19.36
N GLU A 88 1.44 23.87 18.20
CA GLU A 88 1.87 24.57 16.98
C GLU A 88 0.90 25.71 16.64
N PHE A 89 -0.39 25.53 16.93
CA PHE A 89 -1.44 26.50 16.66
C PHE A 89 -1.79 27.39 17.86
N GLY A 90 -0.97 27.34 18.92
CA GLY A 90 -1.17 28.12 20.14
C GLY A 90 -2.36 27.65 20.98
N ILE A 91 -2.71 26.37 20.88
CA ILE A 91 -3.78 25.74 21.67
C ILE A 91 -3.11 24.77 22.65
N ASP A 92 -3.16 25.10 23.94
CA ASP A 92 -2.67 24.22 25.00
C ASP A 92 -3.67 23.08 25.25
N VAL A 93 -3.23 21.84 25.07
CA VAL A 93 -4.03 20.62 25.33
C VAL A 93 -3.21 19.65 26.17
N GLU A 94 -3.84 19.04 27.18
CA GLU A 94 -3.28 17.93 27.96
C GLU A 94 -4.16 16.69 27.74
N VAL A 95 -3.55 15.60 27.27
CA VAL A 95 -4.21 14.28 27.15
C VAL A 95 -3.98 13.52 28.45
N GLY A 96 -5.07 13.18 29.13
CA GLY A 96 -5.01 12.53 30.44
C GLY A 96 -4.76 11.02 30.36
N ASP A 97 -5.50 10.33 29.49
CA ASP A 97 -5.45 8.88 29.33
C ASP A 97 -5.93 8.50 27.92
N VAL A 98 -5.41 7.41 27.37
CA VAL A 98 -5.84 6.81 26.11
C VAL A 98 -6.21 5.36 26.37
N ASP A 99 -7.47 5.01 26.10
CA ASP A 99 -7.95 3.64 26.23
C ASP A 99 -7.55 2.82 24.99
N PHE A 100 -6.25 2.51 24.89
CA PHE A 100 -5.68 1.80 23.74
C PHE A 100 -6.31 0.42 23.54
N ALA A 101 -6.55 -0.30 24.64
CA ALA A 101 -7.18 -1.61 24.61
C ALA A 101 -8.58 -1.54 24.00
N ASP A 102 -9.41 -0.57 24.40
CA ASP A 102 -10.75 -0.43 23.86
C ASP A 102 -10.74 0.02 22.39
N ILE A 103 -9.79 0.87 21.96
CA ILE A 103 -9.59 1.20 20.53
C ILE A 103 -9.37 -0.08 19.70
N VAL A 104 -8.48 -0.97 20.15
CA VAL A 104 -8.13 -2.18 19.42
C VAL A 104 -9.28 -3.19 19.43
N ARG A 105 -9.98 -3.34 20.55
CA ARG A 105 -11.18 -4.21 20.66
C ARG A 105 -12.30 -3.74 19.74
N ASP A 106 -12.61 -2.44 19.74
CA ASP A 106 -13.66 -1.87 18.90
C ASP A 106 -13.41 -2.14 17.41
N VAL A 107 -12.15 -1.98 16.96
CA VAL A 107 -11.75 -2.29 15.58
C VAL A 107 -11.85 -3.79 15.28
N THR A 108 -11.37 -4.63 16.21
CA THR A 108 -11.37 -6.09 16.05
C THR A 108 -12.79 -6.65 15.98
N ASP A 109 -13.70 -6.15 16.82
CA ASP A 109 -15.10 -6.56 16.86
C ASP A 109 -15.83 -6.16 15.58
N ASP A 110 -15.66 -4.93 15.08
CA ASP A 110 -16.27 -4.48 13.83
C ASP A 110 -15.81 -5.31 12.61
N VAL A 111 -14.52 -5.69 12.58
CA VAL A 111 -13.97 -6.58 11.56
C VAL A 111 -14.59 -7.97 11.65
N ALA A 112 -14.72 -8.52 12.86
CA ALA A 112 -15.34 -9.82 13.09
C ALA A 112 -16.83 -9.83 12.69
N GLU A 113 -17.58 -8.78 13.01
CA GLU A 113 -18.97 -8.60 12.59
C GLU A 113 -19.09 -8.54 11.06
N SER A 114 -18.18 -7.82 10.40
CA SER A 114 -18.13 -7.74 8.93
C SER A 114 -17.88 -9.12 8.30
N ALA A 115 -16.92 -9.89 8.82
CA ALA A 115 -16.66 -11.24 8.34
C ALA A 115 -17.85 -12.19 8.57
N ALA A 116 -18.51 -12.09 9.73
CA ALA A 116 -19.72 -12.86 10.04
C ALA A 116 -20.90 -12.49 9.12
N SER A 117 -21.01 -11.22 8.73
CA SER A 117 -22.02 -10.76 7.77
C SER A 117 -21.81 -11.37 6.38
N ILE A 118 -20.56 -11.43 5.90
CA ILE A 118 -20.22 -12.12 4.63
C ILE A 118 -20.59 -13.60 4.74
N HIS A 119 -20.25 -14.25 5.85
CA HIS A 119 -20.59 -15.65 6.09
C HIS A 119 -22.09 -15.90 6.01
N HIS A 120 -22.88 -15.09 6.71
CA HIS A 120 -24.34 -15.19 6.67
C HIS A 120 -24.89 -14.96 5.26
N GLY A 121 -24.33 -14.00 4.52
CA GLY A 121 -24.70 -13.72 3.12
C GLY A 121 -24.47 -14.92 2.19
N LEU A 122 -23.32 -15.60 2.30
CA LEU A 122 -23.04 -16.81 1.52
C LEU A 122 -23.99 -17.95 1.90
N GLN A 123 -24.23 -18.19 3.19
CA GLN A 123 -25.14 -19.24 3.67
C GLN A 123 -26.61 -19.00 3.28
N ALA A 124 -27.04 -17.74 3.20
CA ALA A 124 -28.39 -17.38 2.79
C ALA A 124 -28.62 -17.51 1.27
N SER A 125 -27.55 -17.64 0.48
CA SER A 125 -27.63 -17.76 -0.97
C SER A 125 -27.89 -19.21 -1.39
N SER A 126 -28.87 -19.42 -2.27
CA SER A 126 -29.12 -20.75 -2.85
C SER A 126 -28.13 -21.13 -3.96
N GLN A 127 -27.24 -20.22 -4.37
CA GLN A 127 -26.28 -20.42 -5.45
C GLN A 127 -24.85 -20.63 -4.94
N HIS A 128 -24.57 -20.27 -3.68
CA HIS A 128 -23.25 -20.46 -3.09
C HIS A 128 -23.23 -21.71 -2.21
N THR A 129 -22.12 -22.43 -2.26
CA THR A 129 -21.73 -23.43 -1.27
C THR A 129 -20.40 -23.00 -0.69
N LEU A 130 -20.38 -22.70 0.61
CA LEU A 130 -19.14 -22.46 1.34
C LEU A 130 -18.53 -23.81 1.73
N LEU A 131 -17.24 -23.99 1.44
CA LEU A 131 -16.42 -25.12 1.85
C LEU A 131 -15.36 -24.61 2.83
N GLU A 132 -15.55 -24.93 4.11
CA GLU A 132 -14.72 -24.41 5.19
C GLU A 132 -13.50 -25.32 5.45
N GLY A 133 -12.32 -24.82 5.10
CA GLY A 133 -11.04 -25.49 5.28
C GLY A 133 -10.01 -25.13 4.20
N GLU A 134 -8.80 -25.63 4.36
CA GLU A 134 -7.73 -25.50 3.38
C GLU A 134 -8.00 -26.42 2.17
N GLY A 135 -8.18 -25.82 0.99
CA GLY A 135 -8.33 -26.54 -0.26
C GLY A 135 -7.00 -26.81 -0.94
N ARG A 136 -6.80 -28.04 -1.41
CA ARG A 136 -5.64 -28.44 -2.23
C ARG A 136 -6.10 -29.05 -3.53
N PHE A 137 -5.45 -28.69 -4.63
CA PHE A 137 -5.71 -29.31 -5.92
C PHE A 137 -5.38 -30.81 -5.89
N VAL A 138 -6.25 -31.58 -6.53
CA VAL A 138 -6.06 -33.01 -6.80
C VAL A 138 -6.10 -33.32 -8.30
N ASP A 139 -6.51 -32.33 -9.10
CA ASP A 139 -6.54 -32.27 -10.57
C ASP A 139 -6.69 -30.79 -10.98
N ASP A 140 -6.57 -30.44 -12.26
CA ASP A 140 -6.62 -29.04 -12.75
C ASP A 140 -7.85 -28.27 -12.26
N ARG A 141 -9.00 -28.94 -12.16
CA ARG A 141 -10.28 -28.33 -11.79
C ARG A 141 -10.99 -28.98 -10.62
N GLU A 142 -10.24 -29.72 -9.81
CA GLU A 142 -10.77 -30.39 -8.62
C GLU A 142 -9.88 -30.14 -7.42
N ILE A 143 -10.51 -29.86 -6.28
CA ILE A 143 -9.83 -29.72 -5.01
C ILE A 143 -10.38 -30.69 -3.97
N GLU A 144 -9.56 -30.95 -2.96
CA GLU A 144 -9.94 -31.61 -1.71
C GLU A 144 -9.71 -30.65 -0.54
N ILE A 145 -10.66 -30.62 0.38
CA ILE A 145 -10.54 -29.90 1.65
C ILE A 145 -9.75 -30.77 2.62
N VAL A 146 -8.58 -30.33 3.06
CA VAL A 146 -7.64 -31.15 3.85
C VAL A 146 -7.75 -30.94 5.36
N ASP A 147 -8.38 -29.85 5.80
CA ASP A 147 -8.63 -29.54 7.20
C ASP A 147 -9.98 -28.83 7.40
N GLY A 148 -10.28 -28.40 8.62
CA GLY A 148 -11.50 -27.63 8.91
C GLY A 148 -12.79 -28.48 8.96
N PRO A 149 -13.95 -27.80 9.12
CA PRO A 149 -15.26 -28.44 9.24
C PRO A 149 -15.62 -29.35 8.06
N ASP A 150 -15.10 -29.05 6.88
CA ASP A 150 -15.43 -29.71 5.62
C ASP A 150 -14.34 -30.67 5.12
N ALA A 151 -13.41 -31.07 6.00
CA ALA A 151 -12.34 -32.00 5.67
C ALA A 151 -12.82 -33.28 4.94
N ALA A 152 -12.03 -33.70 3.95
CA ALA A 152 -12.30 -34.78 3.01
C ALA A 152 -13.45 -34.55 2.01
N LYS A 153 -14.13 -33.40 2.02
CA LYS A 153 -15.01 -33.02 0.91
C LYS A 153 -14.17 -32.68 -0.32
N ARG A 154 -14.74 -32.95 -1.49
CA ARG A 154 -14.16 -32.62 -2.79
C ARG A 154 -15.12 -31.79 -3.62
N ALA A 155 -14.57 -30.86 -4.39
CA ALA A 155 -15.32 -30.01 -5.29
C ALA A 155 -14.62 -29.91 -6.64
N ARG A 156 -15.40 -30.01 -7.71
CA ARG A 156 -14.98 -29.88 -9.10
C ARG A 156 -15.81 -28.79 -9.78
N ALA A 157 -15.20 -28.05 -10.70
CA ALA A 157 -15.93 -27.03 -11.47
C ALA A 157 -15.44 -26.87 -12.90
N ASP A 158 -16.29 -26.33 -13.78
CA ASP A 158 -15.90 -25.99 -15.15
C ASP A 158 -14.88 -24.85 -15.19
N THR A 159 -15.02 -23.87 -14.29
CA THR A 159 -14.11 -22.74 -14.10
C THR A 159 -13.59 -22.71 -12.67
N VAL A 160 -12.28 -22.62 -12.50
CA VAL A 160 -11.64 -22.42 -11.19
C VAL A 160 -10.96 -21.06 -11.15
N LEU A 161 -11.16 -20.32 -10.07
CA LEU A 161 -10.46 -19.08 -9.76
C LEU A 161 -9.58 -19.26 -8.52
N VAL A 162 -8.29 -19.05 -8.68
CA VAL A 162 -7.31 -18.99 -7.59
C VAL A 162 -7.18 -17.54 -7.12
N ALA A 163 -7.74 -17.24 -5.94
CA ALA A 163 -7.65 -15.95 -5.27
C ALA A 163 -7.08 -16.11 -3.84
N ALA A 164 -6.09 -17.01 -3.70
CA ALA A 164 -5.54 -17.45 -2.41
C ALA A 164 -4.68 -16.39 -1.70
N GLY A 165 -4.34 -15.30 -2.40
CA GLY A 165 -3.56 -14.17 -1.89
C GLY A 165 -2.17 -14.54 -1.38
N THR A 166 -1.66 -13.73 -0.44
CA THR A 166 -0.33 -13.85 0.16
C THR A 166 -0.39 -13.93 1.69
N ARG A 167 0.75 -14.25 2.32
CA ARG A 167 1.00 -14.18 3.76
C ARG A 167 2.33 -13.47 4.07
N PRO A 168 2.59 -13.03 5.31
CA PRO A 168 3.89 -12.47 5.69
C PRO A 168 5.05 -13.38 5.29
N ALA A 169 6.08 -12.80 4.70
CA ALA A 169 7.31 -13.51 4.37
C ALA A 169 8.26 -13.49 5.57
N MET A 170 8.88 -14.64 5.86
CA MET A 170 9.91 -14.74 6.90
C MET A 170 11.28 -14.57 6.26
N PRO A 171 12.05 -13.52 6.60
CA PRO A 171 13.42 -13.37 6.14
C PRO A 171 14.32 -14.44 6.78
N PRO A 172 15.45 -14.81 6.14
CA PRO A 172 16.38 -15.80 6.68
C PRO A 172 17.20 -15.19 7.84
N ILE A 173 16.63 -15.19 9.04
CA ILE A 173 17.26 -14.70 10.28
C ILE A 173 17.60 -15.89 11.15
N ASP A 174 18.87 -16.05 11.51
CA ASP A 174 19.32 -17.13 12.39
C ASP A 174 18.70 -16.95 13.79
N GLY A 175 18.12 -18.03 14.34
CA GLY A 175 17.51 -18.02 15.68
C GLY A 175 16.08 -17.47 15.76
N ILE A 176 15.48 -17.03 14.65
CA ILE A 176 14.13 -16.45 14.65
C ILE A 176 13.04 -17.43 15.13
N ASP A 177 13.21 -18.73 14.90
CA ASP A 177 12.27 -19.78 15.37
C ASP A 177 12.32 -19.99 16.89
N GLU A 178 13.31 -19.42 17.59
CA GLU A 178 13.50 -19.49 19.05
C GLU A 178 13.04 -18.21 19.76
N VAL A 179 12.47 -17.25 19.01
CA VAL A 179 12.05 -15.92 19.49
C VAL A 179 10.55 -15.75 19.27
N ASP A 180 9.85 -15.20 20.26
CA ASP A 180 8.47 -14.77 20.07
C ASP A 180 8.44 -13.48 19.22
N TYR A 181 7.89 -13.57 18.00
CA TYR A 181 7.74 -12.44 17.09
C TYR A 181 6.29 -12.23 16.66
N LEU A 182 6.02 -10.99 16.25
CA LEU A 182 4.76 -10.56 15.68
C LEU A 182 4.90 -10.48 14.16
N THR A 183 3.81 -10.79 13.45
CA THR A 183 3.60 -10.26 12.10
C THR A 183 2.56 -9.14 12.15
N SER A 184 2.21 -8.58 11.00
CA SER A 184 1.08 -7.65 10.92
C SER A 184 -0.24 -8.23 11.45
N THR A 185 -0.39 -9.56 11.47
CA THR A 185 -1.62 -10.22 11.95
C THR A 185 -1.80 -10.05 13.46
N GLU A 186 -0.75 -10.35 14.22
CA GLU A 186 -0.76 -10.29 15.68
C GLU A 186 -0.65 -8.84 16.16
N ALA A 187 0.17 -8.03 15.50
CA ALA A 187 0.38 -6.63 15.86
C ALA A 187 -0.93 -5.80 15.87
N LEU A 188 -1.84 -6.05 14.94
CA LEU A 188 -3.12 -5.33 14.85
C LEU A 188 -4.12 -5.67 15.98
N GLN A 189 -3.79 -6.65 16.83
CA GLN A 189 -4.65 -7.13 17.92
C GLN A 189 -4.02 -6.94 19.30
N LEU A 190 -2.86 -6.29 19.40
CA LEU A 190 -2.25 -5.99 20.69
C LEU A 190 -3.11 -4.99 21.45
N GLU A 191 -3.53 -5.34 22.67
CA GLU A 191 -4.31 -4.45 23.54
C GLU A 191 -3.45 -3.52 24.40
N GLU A 192 -2.12 -3.64 24.31
CA GLU A 192 -1.14 -2.76 24.96
C GLU A 192 -0.02 -2.45 23.95
N PRO A 193 0.43 -1.19 23.83
CA PRO A 193 1.57 -0.85 23.00
C PRO A 193 2.86 -1.41 23.64
N PRO A 194 3.76 -2.05 22.87
CA PRO A 194 5.08 -2.44 23.38
C PRO A 194 5.85 -1.23 23.91
N GLU A 195 6.68 -1.40 24.93
CA GLU A 195 7.54 -0.30 25.39
C GLU A 195 8.62 0.04 24.35
N ARG A 196 9.24 -0.99 23.76
CA ARG A 196 10.34 -0.91 22.77
C ARG A 196 10.11 -1.88 21.63
N LEU A 197 9.60 -1.37 20.51
CA LEU A 197 9.27 -2.16 19.33
C LEU A 197 10.45 -2.19 18.34
N VAL A 198 11.00 -3.38 18.09
CA VAL A 198 11.96 -3.61 17.01
C VAL A 198 11.21 -4.06 15.76
N VAL A 199 11.36 -3.34 14.65
CA VAL A 199 10.72 -3.65 13.36
C VAL A 199 11.78 -4.10 12.37
N VAL A 200 11.62 -5.30 11.80
CA VAL A 200 12.47 -5.79 10.70
C VAL A 200 11.70 -5.70 9.39
N GLY A 201 12.15 -4.79 8.52
CA GLY A 201 11.51 -4.44 7.27
C GLY A 201 11.39 -2.93 7.10
N GLY A 202 11.51 -2.46 5.85
CA GLY A 202 11.41 -1.03 5.52
C GLY A 202 10.22 -0.69 4.63
N GLY A 203 9.25 -1.61 4.47
CA GLY A 203 8.10 -1.42 3.58
C GLY A 203 6.92 -0.70 4.24
N TYR A 204 5.80 -0.61 3.52
CA TYR A 204 4.60 0.10 3.96
C TYR A 204 4.01 -0.43 5.29
N ILE A 205 4.07 -1.74 5.54
CA ILE A 205 3.61 -2.33 6.82
C ILE A 205 4.44 -1.82 7.99
N ALA A 206 5.77 -1.73 7.80
CA ALA A 206 6.67 -1.21 8.81
C ALA A 206 6.38 0.27 9.08
N ALA A 207 6.22 1.06 8.01
CA ALA A 207 5.85 2.47 8.11
C ALA A 207 4.54 2.70 8.88
N GLU A 208 3.48 1.98 8.52
CA GLU A 208 2.16 2.11 9.13
C GLU A 208 2.17 1.68 10.61
N LEU A 209 2.72 0.50 10.92
CA LEU A 209 2.72 0.02 12.30
C LEU A 209 3.69 0.78 13.20
N ALA A 210 4.82 1.24 12.69
CA ALA A 210 5.70 2.15 13.43
C ALA A 210 4.99 3.46 13.76
N HIS A 211 4.22 4.02 12.82
CA HIS A 211 3.40 5.21 13.07
C HIS A 211 2.39 4.95 14.19
N PHE A 212 1.57 3.90 14.07
CA PHE A 212 0.54 3.59 15.05
C PHE A 212 1.12 3.40 16.46
N PHE A 213 2.09 2.49 16.64
CA PHE A 213 2.67 2.22 17.95
C PHE A 213 3.48 3.39 18.50
N GLY A 214 4.24 4.07 17.64
CA GLY A 214 5.01 5.24 18.03
C GLY A 214 4.14 6.39 18.55
N THR A 215 3.01 6.64 17.89
CA THR A 215 2.03 7.65 18.35
C THR A 215 1.42 7.30 19.71
N PHE A 216 1.30 6.01 20.04
CA PHE A 216 0.80 5.56 21.33
C PHE A 216 1.90 5.17 22.33
N GLY A 217 3.12 5.69 22.13
CA GLY A 217 4.17 5.72 23.14
C GLY A 217 5.27 4.66 23.03
N SER A 218 5.25 3.79 22.01
CA SER A 218 6.33 2.84 21.79
C SER A 218 7.61 3.54 21.31
N GLU A 219 8.76 3.18 21.88
CA GLU A 219 10.08 3.50 21.32
C GLU A 219 10.34 2.55 20.14
N VAL A 220 10.33 3.06 18.90
CA VAL A 220 10.44 2.23 17.69
C VAL A 220 11.83 2.27 17.09
N SER A 221 12.39 1.09 16.81
CA SER A 221 13.60 0.92 16.01
C SER A 221 13.29 0.15 14.73
N ILE A 222 13.69 0.67 13.56
CA ILE A 222 13.39 0.08 12.26
C ILE A 222 14.68 -0.37 11.57
N VAL A 223 14.80 -1.66 11.27
CA VAL A 223 15.92 -2.25 10.53
C VAL A 223 15.48 -2.56 9.10
N GLY A 224 15.97 -1.79 8.13
CA GLY A 224 15.60 -1.89 6.72
C GLY A 224 16.82 -2.13 5.82
N ARG A 225 16.73 -3.11 4.91
CA ARG A 225 17.85 -3.49 4.02
C ARG A 225 18.20 -2.43 2.97
N ARG A 226 17.23 -1.60 2.58
CA ARG A 226 17.38 -0.64 1.48
C ARG A 226 17.87 0.72 1.99
N PRO A 227 18.46 1.58 1.14
CA PRO A 227 18.97 2.89 1.56
C PRO A 227 17.92 3.79 2.23
N ASN A 228 16.66 3.64 1.83
CA ASN A 228 15.51 4.36 2.35
C ASN A 228 14.42 3.37 2.76
N LEU A 229 13.54 3.81 3.67
CA LEU A 229 12.22 3.21 3.86
C LEU A 229 11.36 3.44 2.61
N LEU A 230 10.32 2.64 2.45
CA LEU A 230 9.44 2.62 1.27
C LEU A 230 10.22 2.47 -0.05
N PRO A 231 11.01 1.39 -0.21
CA PRO A 231 11.86 1.20 -1.38
C PRO A 231 11.10 1.15 -2.71
N GLU A 232 9.79 0.92 -2.63
CA GLU A 232 8.93 0.80 -3.81
C GLU A 232 8.44 2.17 -4.28
N ALA A 233 8.58 3.24 -3.49
CA ALA A 233 8.26 4.61 -3.88
C ALA A 233 9.35 5.24 -4.77
N ASP A 234 9.06 6.41 -5.34
CA ASP A 234 10.06 7.25 -5.99
C ASP A 234 11.19 7.61 -5.01
N GLU A 235 12.45 7.57 -5.46
CA GLU A 235 13.63 7.73 -4.59
C GLU A 235 13.64 9.04 -3.78
N GLU A 236 13.20 10.16 -4.36
CA GLU A 236 13.17 11.45 -3.65
C GLU A 236 12.06 11.47 -2.59
N VAL A 237 10.94 10.80 -2.86
CA VAL A 237 9.83 10.62 -1.92
C VAL A 237 10.22 9.68 -0.78
N ALA A 238 10.85 8.55 -1.09
CA ALA A 238 11.35 7.59 -0.11
C ALA A 238 12.40 8.22 0.83
N ALA A 239 13.33 9.02 0.28
CA ALA A 239 14.31 9.75 1.07
C ALA A 239 13.64 10.76 2.01
N ALA A 240 12.74 11.60 1.49
CA ALA A 240 12.03 12.58 2.30
C ALA A 240 11.22 11.91 3.43
N PHE A 241 10.53 10.80 3.14
CA PHE A 241 9.81 10.02 4.15
C PHE A 241 10.76 9.43 5.21
N THR A 242 11.90 8.88 4.79
CA THR A 242 12.90 8.29 5.69
C THR A 242 13.46 9.33 6.65
N ASP A 243 13.77 10.53 6.16
CA ASP A 243 14.22 11.65 6.99
C ASP A 243 13.17 12.00 8.06
N ARG A 244 11.88 12.04 7.71
CA ARG A 244 10.80 12.30 8.68
C ARG A 244 10.63 11.21 9.72
N TYR A 245 10.87 9.97 9.34
CA TYR A 245 10.81 8.84 10.27
C TYR A 245 12.03 8.83 11.19
N ALA A 246 13.21 9.24 10.72
CA ALA A 246 14.42 9.35 11.53
C ALA A 246 14.34 10.46 12.59
N ASP A 247 13.49 11.48 12.39
CA ASP A 247 13.21 12.48 13.42
C ASP A 247 12.37 11.93 14.59
N ARG A 248 11.68 10.80 14.40
CA ARG A 248 10.76 10.20 15.38
C ARG A 248 11.22 8.86 15.94
N TYR A 249 11.98 8.10 15.15
CA TYR A 249 12.32 6.69 15.40
C TYR A 249 13.80 6.43 15.12
N ASP A 250 14.33 5.34 15.70
CA ASP A 250 15.68 4.88 15.38
C ASP A 250 15.68 4.10 14.06
N VAL A 251 16.08 4.75 12.96
CA VAL A 251 16.06 4.15 11.62
C VAL A 251 17.46 3.65 11.21
N TYR A 252 17.58 2.33 11.12
CA TYR A 252 18.75 1.60 10.60
C TYR A 252 18.50 1.19 9.13
N ALA A 253 18.43 2.17 8.24
CA ALA A 253 18.35 1.93 6.80
C ALA A 253 19.68 1.41 6.25
N GLY A 254 19.63 0.58 5.20
CA GLY A 254 20.79 -0.11 4.63
C GLY A 254 21.40 -1.21 5.51
N TYR A 255 20.61 -1.79 6.43
CA TYR A 255 21.02 -2.90 7.31
C TYR A 255 20.16 -4.15 7.09
N GLU A 256 20.82 -5.30 7.03
CA GLU A 256 20.20 -6.62 6.99
C GLU A 256 20.20 -7.24 8.37
N ALA A 257 19.02 -7.52 8.93
CA ALA A 257 18.89 -8.39 10.09
C ALA A 257 19.38 -9.80 9.75
N VAL A 258 20.32 -10.33 10.54
CA VAL A 258 20.98 -11.62 10.29
C VAL A 258 20.75 -12.63 11.41
N ALA A 259 20.53 -12.18 12.64
CA ALA A 259 20.23 -13.05 13.77
C ALA A 259 19.25 -12.39 14.73
N ALA A 260 18.46 -13.21 15.41
CA ALA A 260 17.58 -12.81 16.51
C ALA A 260 17.77 -13.76 17.69
N SER A 261 17.70 -13.23 18.89
CA SER A 261 17.75 -14.01 20.13
C SER A 261 16.88 -13.36 21.20
N GLU A 262 16.39 -14.15 22.14
CA GLU A 262 15.59 -13.66 23.25
C GLU A 262 16.24 -14.05 24.58
N THR A 263 16.32 -13.11 25.52
CA THR A 263 16.89 -13.34 26.85
C THR A 263 16.12 -12.55 27.91
N HIS A 264 15.50 -13.26 28.86
CA HIS A 264 14.68 -12.67 29.92
C HIS A 264 13.51 -11.78 29.42
N GLY A 265 12.90 -12.13 28.28
CA GLY A 265 11.80 -11.38 27.68
C GLY A 265 12.23 -10.14 26.89
N GLU A 266 13.53 -9.96 26.65
CA GLU A 266 14.06 -8.95 25.73
C GLU A 266 14.57 -9.64 24.45
N VAL A 267 14.03 -9.23 23.31
CA VAL A 267 14.47 -9.66 21.99
C VAL A 267 15.60 -8.76 21.53
N THR A 268 16.65 -9.35 20.97
CA THR A 268 17.78 -8.64 20.36
C THR A 268 17.97 -9.10 18.92
N VAL A 269 17.98 -8.13 18.00
CA VAL A 269 18.24 -8.32 16.58
C VAL A 269 19.64 -7.83 16.25
N GLU A 270 20.48 -8.72 15.72
CA GLU A 270 21.77 -8.36 15.13
C GLU A 270 21.58 -8.04 13.65
N ALA A 271 22.12 -6.91 13.20
CA ALA A 271 22.05 -6.48 11.82
C ALA A 271 23.40 -6.00 11.29
N ARG A 272 23.65 -6.25 9.99
CA ARG A 272 24.90 -5.90 9.31
C ARG A 272 24.65 -4.95 8.14
N PRO A 273 25.62 -4.10 7.77
CA PRO A 273 25.52 -3.28 6.57
C PRO A 273 25.23 -4.13 5.33
N TYR A 274 24.20 -3.77 4.56
CA TYR A 274 23.79 -4.50 3.36
C TYR A 274 24.46 -3.89 2.12
N PRO A 275 25.38 -4.59 1.42
CA PRO A 275 26.25 -4.00 0.38
C PRO A 275 25.55 -3.33 -0.82
N PRO A 276 24.34 -3.74 -1.25
CA PRO A 276 23.60 -3.00 -2.28
C PRO A 276 23.12 -1.61 -1.84
N ALA A 277 23.10 -1.32 -0.54
CA ALA A 277 22.62 -0.04 -0.02
C ALA A 277 23.71 1.04 0.11
N TRP A 278 24.99 0.66 0.02
CA TRP A 278 26.11 1.56 0.26
C TRP A 278 27.24 1.32 -0.73
N HIS A 279 27.77 2.40 -1.32
CA HIS A 279 28.93 2.31 -2.22
C HIS A 279 30.23 1.89 -1.51
N ASP A 280 30.31 2.04 -0.18
CA ASP A 280 31.43 1.55 0.64
C ASP A 280 30.93 1.00 1.99
N PRO A 281 30.61 -0.31 2.08
CA PRO A 281 30.15 -0.93 3.33
C PRO A 281 31.26 -1.10 4.37
N ALA A 282 32.54 -0.86 4.03
CA ALA A 282 33.68 -1.12 4.92
C ALA A 282 33.80 -0.11 6.07
N ASP A 283 33.01 0.97 6.06
CA ASP A 283 33.05 2.05 7.05
C ASP A 283 31.89 2.00 8.08
N ARG A 284 31.04 0.96 8.05
CA ARG A 284 29.93 0.82 9.01
C ARG A 284 30.08 -0.44 9.86
N ASP A 285 29.88 -0.26 11.17
CA ASP A 285 29.87 -1.36 12.13
C ASP A 285 28.53 -2.10 12.10
N ASP A 286 28.57 -3.38 12.48
CA ASP A 286 27.39 -4.17 12.82
C ASP A 286 26.63 -3.48 13.96
N VAL A 287 25.30 -3.56 13.92
CA VAL A 287 24.42 -2.97 14.94
C VAL A 287 23.63 -4.06 15.67
N SER A 288 23.31 -3.79 16.92
CA SER A 288 22.46 -4.64 17.76
C SER A 288 21.34 -3.77 18.31
N VAL A 289 20.10 -4.22 18.11
CA VAL A 289 18.89 -3.49 18.48
C VAL A 289 18.05 -4.39 19.38
N SER A 290 17.64 -3.89 20.55
CA SER A 290 16.92 -4.68 21.55
C SER A 290 15.59 -4.03 21.93
N GLY A 291 14.58 -4.85 22.20
CA GLY A 291 13.24 -4.41 22.59
C GLY A 291 12.43 -5.51 23.28
N ASP A 292 11.23 -5.18 23.73
CA ASP A 292 10.29 -6.13 24.34
C ASP A 292 9.35 -6.79 23.31
N ALA A 293 9.27 -6.25 22.09
CA ALA A 293 8.57 -6.86 20.97
C ALA A 293 9.37 -6.80 19.67
N LEU A 294 9.25 -7.84 18.84
CA LEU A 294 9.81 -7.92 17.49
C LEU A 294 8.68 -8.04 16.47
N LEU A 295 8.60 -7.10 15.52
CA LEU A 295 7.70 -7.14 14.38
C LEU A 295 8.46 -7.49 13.09
N ILE A 296 8.06 -8.59 12.44
CA ILE A 296 8.54 -8.97 11.12
C ILE A 296 7.60 -8.40 10.04
N ALA A 297 8.12 -7.44 9.28
CA ALA A 297 7.45 -6.73 8.19
C ALA A 297 8.32 -6.72 6.90
N ALA A 298 9.00 -7.84 6.63
CA ALA A 298 10.01 -7.96 5.57
C ALA A 298 9.46 -8.24 4.16
N GLY A 299 8.14 -8.30 3.99
CA GLY A 299 7.49 -8.55 2.70
C GLY A 299 6.40 -9.60 2.79
N ARG A 300 5.94 -10.06 1.62
CA ARG A 300 4.84 -11.01 1.50
C ARG A 300 5.22 -12.12 0.51
N ARG A 301 4.67 -13.32 0.72
CA ARG A 301 4.86 -14.47 -0.15
C ARG A 301 3.51 -15.05 -0.58
N PRO A 302 3.36 -15.55 -1.82
CA PRO A 302 2.11 -16.13 -2.30
C PRO A 302 1.77 -17.43 -1.55
N ASN A 303 0.48 -17.74 -1.47
CA ASN A 303 -0.03 -18.96 -0.82
C ASN A 303 -0.04 -20.20 -1.75
N THR A 304 0.69 -20.17 -2.85
CA THR A 304 0.78 -21.23 -3.86
C THR A 304 1.30 -22.55 -3.31
N ASP A 305 2.23 -22.51 -2.35
CA ASP A 305 2.79 -23.69 -1.69
C ASP A 305 1.78 -24.44 -0.80
N LEU A 306 0.63 -23.84 -0.52
CA LEU A 306 -0.45 -24.46 0.26
C LEU A 306 -1.49 -25.14 -0.64
N LEU A 307 -1.43 -24.92 -1.97
CA LEU A 307 -2.48 -25.34 -2.91
C LEU A 307 -2.19 -26.68 -3.59
N ASN A 308 -0.98 -27.25 -3.46
CA ASN A 308 -0.56 -28.46 -4.19
C ASN A 308 -0.66 -28.29 -5.72
N LEU A 309 -0.08 -27.20 -6.25
CA LEU A 309 -0.13 -26.88 -7.69
C LEU A 309 0.53 -27.94 -8.57
N GLU A 310 1.40 -28.79 -8.01
CA GLU A 310 2.03 -29.92 -8.69
C GLU A 310 1.02 -30.96 -9.21
N ALA A 311 -0.21 -30.96 -8.68
CA ALA A 311 -1.32 -31.77 -9.19
C ALA A 311 -2.05 -31.13 -10.39
N THR A 312 -1.61 -29.96 -10.85
CA THR A 312 -2.23 -29.18 -11.92
C THR A 312 -1.20 -28.79 -13.00
N GLY A 313 -1.69 -28.23 -14.10
CA GLY A 313 -0.89 -27.54 -15.11
C GLY A 313 -0.57 -26.08 -14.78
N VAL A 314 -0.94 -25.56 -13.60
CA VAL A 314 -0.70 -24.16 -13.19
C VAL A 314 0.79 -23.96 -12.88
N GLU A 315 1.44 -23.06 -13.60
CA GLU A 315 2.85 -22.70 -13.41
C GLU A 315 3.00 -21.52 -12.45
N THR A 316 4.15 -21.48 -11.77
CA THR A 316 4.58 -20.33 -10.96
C THR A 316 5.90 -19.78 -11.47
N ASP A 317 6.14 -18.49 -11.23
CA ASP A 317 7.43 -17.87 -11.47
C ASP A 317 8.49 -18.29 -10.42
N ALA A 318 9.67 -17.67 -10.48
CA ALA A 318 10.77 -17.98 -9.58
C ALA A 318 10.52 -17.58 -8.11
N ASP A 319 9.64 -16.60 -7.87
CA ASP A 319 9.26 -16.12 -6.55
C ASP A 319 8.00 -16.82 -6.01
N GLY A 320 7.41 -17.72 -6.82
CA GLY A 320 6.30 -18.59 -6.48
C GLY A 320 4.93 -18.01 -6.78
N PHE A 321 4.84 -16.89 -7.49
CA PHE A 321 3.56 -16.31 -7.92
C PHE A 321 2.99 -17.05 -9.12
N VAL A 322 1.67 -17.11 -9.24
CA VAL A 322 0.99 -17.80 -10.35
C VAL A 322 1.22 -17.03 -11.65
N VAL A 323 1.73 -17.71 -12.67
CA VAL A 323 1.88 -17.12 -14.01
C VAL A 323 0.52 -17.04 -14.69
N THR A 324 0.17 -15.85 -15.16
CA THR A 324 -1.01 -15.60 -15.98
C THR A 324 -0.66 -14.89 -17.28
N ASP A 325 -1.54 -15.00 -18.28
CA ASP A 325 -1.52 -14.09 -19.42
C ASP A 325 -2.15 -12.72 -19.08
N ASP A 326 -2.14 -11.79 -20.04
CA ASP A 326 -2.70 -10.43 -19.90
C ASP A 326 -4.20 -10.41 -19.53
N TYR A 327 -4.87 -11.56 -19.63
CA TYR A 327 -6.30 -11.72 -19.36
C TYR A 327 -6.59 -12.40 -18.02
N LEU A 328 -5.55 -12.75 -17.25
CA LEU A 328 -5.61 -13.46 -15.96
C LEU A 328 -5.94 -14.97 -16.07
N ARG A 329 -5.67 -15.57 -17.22
CA ARG A 329 -5.74 -17.04 -17.40
C ARG A 329 -4.41 -17.66 -17.02
N THR A 330 -4.46 -18.76 -16.27
CA THR A 330 -3.25 -19.54 -15.97
C THR A 330 -2.86 -20.44 -17.14
N THR A 331 -1.78 -21.18 -16.99
CA THR A 331 -1.35 -22.23 -17.93
C THR A 331 -2.26 -23.46 -17.95
N ALA A 332 -3.09 -23.68 -16.93
CA ALA A 332 -4.08 -24.75 -16.90
C ALA A 332 -5.42 -24.30 -17.51
N ASP A 333 -5.98 -25.12 -18.41
CA ASP A 333 -7.25 -24.80 -19.07
C ASP A 333 -8.39 -24.69 -18.07
N GLY A 334 -9.18 -23.61 -18.15
CA GLY A 334 -10.30 -23.33 -17.25
C GLY A 334 -9.90 -22.87 -15.85
N VAL A 335 -8.61 -22.59 -15.60
CA VAL A 335 -8.11 -22.06 -14.33
C VAL A 335 -7.61 -20.62 -14.52
N TRP A 336 -8.11 -19.72 -13.67
CA TRP A 336 -7.81 -18.30 -13.63
C TRP A 336 -7.16 -17.95 -12.28
N ALA A 337 -6.41 -16.86 -12.22
CA ALA A 337 -5.85 -16.38 -10.96
C ALA A 337 -5.93 -14.85 -10.88
N LEU A 338 -6.12 -14.31 -9.67
CA LEU A 338 -6.13 -12.86 -9.45
C LEU A 338 -5.61 -12.47 -8.06
N GLY A 339 -5.28 -11.20 -7.94
CA GLY A 339 -4.81 -10.52 -6.74
C GLY A 339 -3.40 -10.90 -6.37
N ASP A 340 -3.09 -10.80 -5.09
CA ASP A 340 -1.73 -11.01 -4.57
C ASP A 340 -1.09 -12.36 -4.92
N VAL A 341 -1.86 -13.38 -5.33
CA VAL A 341 -1.30 -14.67 -5.74
C VAL A 341 -0.63 -14.62 -7.12
N VAL A 342 -1.00 -13.65 -7.96
CA VAL A 342 -0.42 -13.39 -9.30
C VAL A 342 0.82 -12.49 -9.21
N GLY A 343 0.84 -11.56 -8.24
CA GLY A 343 2.06 -10.83 -7.89
C GLY A 343 2.30 -9.50 -8.60
N GLU A 344 1.46 -9.10 -9.58
CA GLU A 344 1.66 -7.85 -10.34
C GLU A 344 1.63 -6.60 -9.44
N TYR A 345 0.54 -6.41 -8.68
CA TYR A 345 0.49 -5.44 -7.57
C TYR A 345 -0.20 -6.07 -6.36
N LEU A 346 0.48 -6.06 -5.21
CA LEU A 346 -0.04 -6.58 -3.93
C LEU A 346 -0.95 -5.55 -3.22
N LEU A 347 -1.96 -5.09 -3.95
CA LEU A 347 -2.85 -4.00 -3.54
C LEU A 347 -4.31 -4.46 -3.61
N LYS A 348 -5.13 -4.07 -2.62
CA LYS A 348 -6.54 -4.45 -2.58
C LYS A 348 -7.32 -3.92 -3.80
N HIS A 349 -7.11 -2.66 -4.17
CA HIS A 349 -7.77 -2.08 -5.35
C HIS A 349 -7.29 -2.71 -6.65
N ASN A 350 -6.03 -3.18 -6.73
CA ASN A 350 -5.58 -4.00 -7.86
C ASN A 350 -6.37 -5.32 -7.93
N ALA A 351 -6.45 -6.06 -6.82
CA ALA A 351 -7.20 -7.32 -6.80
C ALA A 351 -8.69 -7.14 -7.16
N ASN A 352 -9.28 -5.97 -6.83
CA ASN A 352 -10.64 -5.62 -7.26
C ASN A 352 -10.71 -5.29 -8.76
N HIS A 353 -9.72 -4.57 -9.29
CA HIS A 353 -9.61 -4.25 -10.71
C HIS A 353 -9.48 -5.53 -11.55
N GLU A 354 -8.60 -6.43 -11.14
CA GLU A 354 -8.44 -7.76 -11.74
C GLU A 354 -9.71 -8.61 -11.63
N ALA A 355 -10.40 -8.60 -10.48
CA ALA A 355 -11.69 -9.28 -10.35
C ALA A 355 -12.75 -8.74 -11.32
N ALA A 356 -12.80 -7.43 -11.53
CA ALA A 356 -13.68 -6.83 -12.53
C ALA A 356 -13.32 -7.30 -13.96
N THR A 357 -12.03 -7.41 -14.27
CA THR A 357 -11.55 -7.94 -15.55
C THR A 357 -11.86 -9.43 -15.73
N VAL A 358 -11.64 -10.27 -14.72
CA VAL A 358 -12.04 -11.69 -14.74
C VAL A 358 -13.54 -11.83 -14.96
N VAL A 359 -14.38 -11.05 -14.27
CA VAL A 359 -15.84 -11.07 -14.49
C VAL A 359 -16.19 -10.68 -15.92
N ARG A 360 -15.51 -9.68 -16.50
CA ARG A 360 -15.72 -9.27 -17.90
C ARG A 360 -15.31 -10.38 -18.86
N ASN A 361 -14.15 -10.99 -18.64
CA ASN A 361 -13.59 -12.01 -19.52
C ASN A 361 -14.32 -13.37 -19.42
N LEU A 362 -14.82 -13.75 -18.25
CA LEU A 362 -15.60 -14.97 -18.07
C LEU A 362 -17.00 -14.90 -18.68
N PHE A 363 -17.61 -13.71 -18.70
CA PHE A 363 -19.02 -13.55 -19.07
C PHE A 363 -19.25 -12.64 -20.29
N GLY A 364 -18.19 -12.12 -20.89
CA GLY A 364 -18.20 -11.30 -22.11
C GLY A 364 -17.94 -12.12 -23.36
N ASP A 365 -18.11 -11.48 -24.52
CA ASP A 365 -17.88 -12.12 -25.82
C ASP A 365 -16.39 -12.09 -26.24
N ASP A 366 -15.67 -11.05 -25.82
CA ASP A 366 -14.27 -10.80 -26.17
C ASP A 366 -13.42 -10.66 -24.90
N LEU A 367 -12.17 -11.12 -24.99
CA LEU A 367 -11.19 -10.99 -23.91
C LEU A 367 -10.58 -9.59 -23.94
N GLU A 368 -10.54 -8.93 -22.78
CA GLU A 368 -9.91 -7.64 -22.58
C GLU A 368 -8.75 -7.77 -21.59
N PRO A 369 -7.55 -7.26 -21.93
CA PRO A 369 -6.41 -7.33 -21.05
C PRO A 369 -6.60 -6.43 -19.83
N VAL A 370 -5.92 -6.72 -18.74
CA VAL A 370 -5.86 -5.83 -17.58
C VAL A 370 -5.06 -4.58 -17.93
N ASP A 371 -5.56 -3.41 -17.53
CA ASP A 371 -4.86 -2.13 -17.73
C ASP A 371 -4.24 -1.66 -16.41
N TYR A 372 -2.93 -1.84 -16.30
CA TYR A 372 -2.14 -1.43 -15.12
C TYR A 372 -1.50 -0.04 -15.28
N SER A 373 -1.71 0.67 -16.40
CA SER A 373 -0.93 1.85 -16.78
C SER A 373 -0.97 3.01 -15.78
N ALA A 374 -2.02 3.07 -14.96
CA ALA A 374 -2.20 4.09 -13.93
C ALA A 374 -2.62 3.48 -12.59
N MET A 375 -2.04 2.34 -12.20
CA MET A 375 -2.27 1.73 -10.89
C MET A 375 -1.69 2.60 -9.78
N PRO A 376 -2.50 3.19 -8.88
CA PRO A 376 -1.97 3.99 -7.78
C PRO A 376 -1.53 3.13 -6.61
N PHE A 377 -0.72 3.68 -5.71
CA PHE A 377 -0.48 3.14 -4.38
C PHE A 377 -0.53 4.24 -3.32
N ALA A 378 -0.74 3.85 -2.07
CA ALA A 378 -0.66 4.73 -0.92
C ALA A 378 -0.10 4.00 0.30
N VAL A 379 0.62 4.73 1.14
CA VAL A 379 1.15 4.31 2.44
C VAL A 379 0.63 5.29 3.49
N PHE A 380 -0.06 4.75 4.49
CA PHE A 380 -0.75 5.53 5.51
C PHE A 380 0.13 5.71 6.76
N GLY A 381 1.40 6.05 6.53
CA GLY A 381 2.30 6.53 7.58
C GLY A 381 2.07 8.02 7.85
N SER A 382 2.89 8.61 8.73
CA SER A 382 2.91 10.06 8.92
C SER A 382 4.30 10.62 8.54
N PRO A 383 4.43 11.41 7.45
CA PRO A 383 3.38 11.81 6.52
C PRO A 383 2.90 10.66 5.62
N GLU A 384 1.72 10.80 5.00
CA GLU A 384 1.26 9.86 3.96
C GLU A 384 2.20 9.93 2.74
N VAL A 385 2.28 8.82 2.01
CA VAL A 385 2.95 8.73 0.71
C VAL A 385 1.99 8.12 -0.29
N ALA A 386 1.93 8.67 -1.50
CA ALA A 386 1.15 8.10 -2.59
C ALA A 386 1.85 8.29 -3.93
N GLY A 387 1.54 7.44 -4.90
CA GLY A 387 2.08 7.57 -6.24
C GLY A 387 1.31 6.82 -7.31
N VAL A 388 1.51 7.21 -8.56
CA VAL A 388 0.96 6.56 -9.75
C VAL A 388 1.93 6.69 -10.91
N GLY A 389 1.98 5.68 -11.77
CA GLY A 389 2.84 5.65 -12.96
C GLY A 389 4.31 5.36 -12.64
N ALA A 390 5.19 5.74 -13.57
CA ALA A 390 6.61 5.46 -13.48
C ALA A 390 7.27 6.25 -12.34
N ARG A 391 8.28 5.65 -11.71
CA ARG A 391 9.18 6.34 -10.77
C ARG A 391 10.35 6.94 -11.53
N GLU A 392 10.98 7.96 -10.97
CA GLU A 392 12.06 8.62 -11.68
C GLU A 392 13.28 7.71 -11.90
N GLN A 393 13.56 6.80 -10.96
CA GLN A 393 14.63 5.81 -11.13
C GLN A 393 14.37 4.88 -12.31
N ASP A 394 13.13 4.44 -12.53
CA ASP A 394 12.77 3.53 -13.62
C ASP A 394 13.00 4.22 -14.98
N LEU A 395 12.54 5.47 -15.11
CA LEU A 395 12.75 6.27 -16.33
C LEU A 395 14.23 6.52 -16.64
N ARG A 396 15.06 6.67 -15.60
CA ARG A 396 16.53 6.79 -15.75
C ARG A 396 17.17 5.47 -16.18
N GLU A 397 16.74 4.35 -15.61
CA GLU A 397 17.23 3.02 -15.97
C GLU A 397 16.87 2.64 -17.42
N ASP A 398 15.69 3.08 -17.88
CA ASP A 398 15.20 2.84 -19.24
C ASP A 398 15.72 3.84 -20.29
N ASP A 399 16.60 4.78 -19.91
CA ASP A 399 17.09 5.88 -20.77
C ASP A 399 15.95 6.69 -21.44
N GLN A 400 14.77 6.78 -20.79
CA GLN A 400 13.63 7.53 -21.31
C GLN A 400 13.82 9.03 -21.06
N ALA A 401 13.49 9.86 -22.06
CA ALA A 401 13.51 11.31 -21.91
C ALA A 401 12.26 11.79 -21.18
N TYR A 402 12.44 12.55 -20.10
CA TYR A 402 11.34 13.10 -19.30
C TYR A 402 11.68 14.48 -18.76
N ALA A 403 10.68 15.16 -18.22
CA ALA A 403 10.86 16.39 -17.47
C ALA A 403 10.24 16.24 -16.08
N VAL A 404 10.95 16.76 -15.07
CA VAL A 404 10.55 16.67 -13.67
C VAL A 404 10.16 18.04 -13.13
N ARG A 405 9.21 18.04 -12.21
CA ARG A 405 8.92 19.21 -11.37
C ARG A 405 8.43 18.80 -10.00
N THR A 406 8.82 19.57 -8.99
CA THR A 406 8.38 19.40 -7.61
C THR A 406 7.75 20.69 -7.10
N TYR A 407 6.67 20.59 -6.34
CA TYR A 407 6.02 21.72 -5.69
C TYR A 407 5.65 21.36 -4.25
N ARG A 408 5.91 22.28 -3.31
CA ARG A 408 5.82 21.99 -1.89
C ARG A 408 4.47 22.40 -1.30
N TYR A 409 4.03 21.71 -0.26
CA TYR A 409 2.75 22.00 0.39
C TYR A 409 2.74 23.41 1.00
N GLU A 410 3.81 23.81 1.67
CA GLU A 410 3.92 25.11 2.35
C GLU A 410 3.89 26.32 1.38
N ASP A 411 4.14 26.08 0.10
CA ASP A 411 4.06 27.10 -0.96
C ASP A 411 2.62 27.33 -1.46
N THR A 412 1.62 26.67 -0.86
CA THR A 412 0.19 26.90 -1.08
C THR A 412 -0.45 27.60 0.13
N ALA A 413 -1.55 28.33 -0.08
CA ALA A 413 -2.26 29.00 1.00
C ALA A 413 -2.80 27.99 2.04
N ARG A 414 -3.37 26.86 1.58
CA ARG A 414 -3.91 25.83 2.47
C ARG A 414 -2.80 25.06 3.19
N GLY A 415 -1.75 24.64 2.50
CA GLY A 415 -0.63 23.93 3.13
C GLY A 415 0.11 24.80 4.14
N SER A 416 0.34 26.09 3.83
CA SER A 416 0.89 27.06 4.79
C SER A 416 0.02 27.20 6.04
N ALA A 417 -1.30 27.30 5.88
CA ALA A 417 -2.23 27.40 7.01
C ALA A 417 -2.24 26.14 7.90
N MET A 418 -1.99 24.97 7.32
CA MET A 418 -1.89 23.69 8.03
C MET A 418 -0.49 23.42 8.60
N LYS A 419 0.48 24.29 8.32
CA LYS A 419 1.92 24.00 8.52
C LYS A 419 2.31 22.64 7.93
N ALA A 420 1.69 22.30 6.81
CA ALA A 420 1.91 21.04 6.13
C ALA A 420 3.28 21.08 5.48
N GLU A 421 4.03 20.01 5.68
CA GLU A 421 5.32 19.79 5.04
C GLU A 421 5.22 18.61 4.08
N GLY A 422 6.00 18.66 3.01
CA GLY A 422 5.96 17.65 1.95
C GLY A 422 5.90 18.27 0.57
N PHE A 423 5.73 17.45 -0.45
CA PHE A 423 5.67 17.90 -1.84
C PHE A 423 4.94 16.93 -2.76
N VAL A 424 4.53 17.47 -3.91
CA VAL A 424 4.12 16.73 -5.10
C VAL A 424 5.25 16.81 -6.12
N LYS A 425 5.67 15.66 -6.63
CA LYS A 425 6.64 15.49 -7.71
C LYS A 425 5.95 14.89 -8.92
N VAL A 426 6.15 15.48 -10.09
CA VAL A 426 5.55 15.06 -11.36
C VAL A 426 6.63 14.76 -12.39
N LEU A 427 6.38 13.72 -13.16
CA LEU A 427 7.22 13.25 -14.26
C LEU A 427 6.37 13.30 -15.53
N ILE A 428 6.85 14.05 -16.52
CA ILE A 428 6.11 14.27 -17.77
C ILE A 428 7.00 14.00 -18.99
N GLU A 429 6.38 13.60 -20.09
CA GLU A 429 7.07 13.62 -21.38
C GLU A 429 7.14 15.02 -21.97
N PRO A 430 8.08 15.26 -22.91
CA PRO A 430 8.18 16.54 -23.61
C PRO A 430 6.91 17.00 -24.34
N ASP A 431 6.01 16.08 -24.71
CA ASP A 431 4.74 16.37 -25.37
C ASP A 431 3.59 16.68 -24.39
N GLY A 432 3.83 16.53 -23.09
CA GLY A 432 2.87 16.79 -22.02
C GLY A 432 2.13 15.57 -21.50
N ARG A 433 2.45 14.34 -21.96
CA ARG A 433 1.93 13.11 -21.33
C ARG A 433 2.43 12.98 -19.89
N ILE A 434 1.56 12.56 -18.97
CA ILE A 434 1.93 12.28 -17.58
C ILE A 434 2.56 10.89 -17.54
N LEU A 435 3.80 10.80 -17.05
CA LEU A 435 4.51 9.53 -16.85
C LEU A 435 4.35 9.02 -15.43
N GLY A 436 4.34 9.93 -14.45
CA GLY A 436 4.14 9.58 -13.06
C GLY A 436 3.93 10.79 -12.18
N CYS A 437 3.31 10.57 -11.03
CA CYS A 437 3.13 11.57 -9.98
C CYS A 437 3.33 10.90 -8.63
N HIS A 438 4.07 11.56 -7.75
CA HIS A 438 4.48 11.04 -6.44
C HIS A 438 4.29 12.13 -5.39
N VAL A 439 3.67 11.79 -4.28
CA VAL A 439 3.26 12.73 -3.24
C VAL A 439 3.74 12.21 -1.89
N VAL A 440 4.35 13.10 -1.10
CA VAL A 440 4.62 12.89 0.32
C VAL A 440 4.08 14.08 1.08
N GLY A 441 3.21 13.85 2.06
CA GLY A 441 2.55 14.91 2.82
C GLY A 441 1.12 14.55 3.23
N PRO A 442 0.42 15.45 3.92
CA PRO A 442 -0.96 15.22 4.34
C PRO A 442 -1.89 14.94 3.16
N GLU A 443 -2.83 14.00 3.35
CA GLU A 443 -3.83 13.61 2.35
C GLU A 443 -3.24 13.18 0.99
N ALA A 444 -2.00 12.68 0.95
CA ALA A 444 -1.36 12.20 -0.29
C ALA A 444 -2.22 11.15 -1.00
N SER A 445 -2.85 10.26 -0.23
CA SER A 445 -3.76 9.22 -0.72
C SER A 445 -5.01 9.77 -1.41
N ASN A 446 -5.49 10.95 -1.02
CA ASN A 446 -6.62 11.62 -1.67
C ASN A 446 -6.16 12.45 -2.88
N LEU A 447 -5.02 13.13 -2.76
CA LEU A 447 -4.51 14.04 -3.78
C LEU A 447 -4.04 13.29 -5.04
N ILE A 448 -3.52 12.07 -4.90
CA ILE A 448 -3.08 11.27 -6.05
C ILE A 448 -4.22 10.91 -7.00
N GLU A 449 -5.44 10.78 -6.49
CA GLU A 449 -6.59 10.30 -7.26
C GLU A 449 -6.99 11.24 -8.40
N GLU A 450 -6.74 12.55 -8.24
CA GLU A 450 -6.91 13.53 -9.32
C GLU A 450 -6.07 13.17 -10.55
N VAL A 451 -4.83 12.70 -10.32
CA VAL A 451 -3.91 12.31 -11.38
C VAL A 451 -4.29 10.96 -11.98
N VAL A 452 -4.77 10.02 -11.15
CA VAL A 452 -5.31 8.72 -11.62
C VAL A 452 -6.47 8.94 -12.59
N VAL A 453 -7.40 9.84 -12.25
CA VAL A 453 -8.53 10.20 -13.12
C VAL A 453 -8.03 10.82 -14.43
N ALA A 454 -7.05 11.72 -14.38
CA ALA A 454 -6.46 12.33 -15.57
C ALA A 454 -5.83 11.27 -16.50
N MET A 455 -5.09 10.29 -15.94
CA MET A 455 -4.41 9.24 -16.70
C MET A 455 -5.37 8.20 -17.30
N THR A 456 -6.47 7.89 -16.62
CA THR A 456 -7.38 6.78 -17.01
C THR A 456 -8.63 7.23 -17.75
N ALA A 457 -9.26 8.32 -17.31
CA ALA A 457 -10.53 8.81 -17.85
C ALA A 457 -10.36 10.10 -18.66
N GLY A 458 -9.25 10.81 -18.48
CA GLY A 458 -8.85 12.00 -19.24
C GLY A 458 -8.06 11.68 -20.51
N THR A 459 -7.28 12.65 -20.97
CA THR A 459 -6.33 12.47 -22.08
C THR A 459 -4.97 11.90 -21.64
N GLY A 460 -4.72 11.81 -20.33
CA GLY A 460 -3.44 11.43 -19.76
C GLY A 460 -2.36 12.50 -19.90
N THR A 461 -2.75 13.77 -20.05
CA THR A 461 -1.81 14.87 -20.25
C THR A 461 -1.91 15.92 -19.15
N VAL A 462 -0.88 16.74 -19.03
CA VAL A 462 -0.85 17.87 -18.07
C VAL A 462 -2.04 18.82 -18.21
N TRP A 463 -2.70 18.85 -19.38
CA TRP A 463 -3.83 19.73 -19.65
C TRP A 463 -5.08 19.32 -18.87
N ASP A 464 -5.28 18.02 -18.63
CA ASP A 464 -6.42 17.51 -17.86
C ASP A 464 -6.46 18.13 -16.44
N ILE A 465 -5.28 18.37 -15.86
CA ILE A 465 -5.13 18.99 -14.54
C ILE A 465 -5.16 20.51 -14.67
N ARG A 466 -4.34 21.10 -15.54
CA ARG A 466 -4.14 22.55 -15.62
C ARG A 466 -5.35 23.33 -16.13
N GLU A 467 -6.22 22.71 -16.92
CA GLU A 467 -7.44 23.36 -17.43
C GLU A 467 -8.64 23.15 -16.49
N SER A 468 -8.49 22.29 -15.48
CA SER A 468 -9.50 22.13 -14.44
C SER A 468 -9.51 23.34 -13.49
N VAL A 469 -10.62 23.52 -12.78
CA VAL A 469 -10.80 24.63 -11.83
C VAL A 469 -10.63 24.09 -10.40
N HIS A 470 -9.49 24.38 -9.78
CA HIS A 470 -9.23 24.03 -8.38
C HIS A 470 -9.91 25.01 -7.41
N VAL A 471 -10.42 24.48 -6.31
CA VAL A 471 -10.97 25.27 -5.21
C VAL A 471 -9.83 26.03 -4.52
N HIS A 472 -10.07 27.30 -4.16
CA HIS A 472 -9.10 28.11 -3.44
C HIS A 472 -9.69 28.69 -2.13
N PRO A 473 -8.99 28.57 -0.98
CA PRO A 473 -7.78 27.77 -0.76
C PRO A 473 -8.13 26.28 -0.51
N ALA A 474 -7.43 25.35 -1.17
CA ALA A 474 -7.57 23.90 -0.93
C ALA A 474 -6.23 23.16 -1.09
N LEU A 475 -6.11 21.95 -0.51
CA LEU A 475 -4.90 21.14 -0.66
C LEU A 475 -4.64 20.73 -2.11
N SER A 476 -5.68 20.47 -2.91
CA SER A 476 -5.55 20.11 -4.32
C SER A 476 -4.80 21.14 -5.16
N GLU A 477 -4.69 22.40 -4.70
CA GLU A 477 -3.83 23.39 -5.34
C GLU A 477 -2.36 22.97 -5.36
N VAL A 478 -1.87 22.11 -4.46
CA VAL A 478 -0.48 21.62 -4.51
C VAL A 478 -0.24 20.76 -5.76
N VAL A 479 -1.24 19.98 -6.17
CA VAL A 479 -1.22 19.18 -7.40
C VAL A 479 -1.26 20.11 -8.61
N ASP A 480 -2.24 21.02 -8.70
CA ASP A 480 -2.29 22.03 -9.77
C ASP A 480 -0.96 22.77 -9.93
N ARG A 481 -0.41 23.26 -8.82
CA ARG A 481 0.83 24.02 -8.82
C ARG A 481 2.02 23.18 -9.22
N ALA A 482 2.06 21.88 -8.96
CA ALA A 482 3.10 20.97 -9.48
C ALA A 482 3.04 20.85 -11.00
N PHE A 483 1.86 20.91 -11.61
CA PHE A 483 1.68 20.89 -13.07
C PHE A 483 1.78 22.28 -13.75
N ALA A 484 1.58 23.39 -13.02
CA ALA A 484 1.44 24.75 -13.58
C ALA A 484 2.74 25.58 -13.84
N GLY A 485 3.86 25.01 -14.31
CA GLY A 485 5.15 25.73 -14.31
C GLY A 485 6.24 25.15 -15.21
N GLN A 486 7.49 25.60 -14.98
CA GLN A 486 8.63 25.20 -15.81
C GLN A 486 9.19 23.85 -15.37
N PHE A 487 9.21 22.89 -16.29
CA PHE A 487 9.76 21.56 -16.07
C PHE A 487 11.25 21.52 -16.43
N VAL A 488 12.03 20.75 -15.68
CA VAL A 488 13.45 20.53 -15.94
C VAL A 488 13.60 19.27 -16.79
N ARG A 489 14.18 19.38 -17.98
CA ARG A 489 14.45 18.21 -18.85
C ARG A 489 15.58 17.36 -18.27
N ARG A 490 15.35 16.05 -18.16
CA ARG A 490 16.35 15.02 -17.85
C ARG A 490 16.40 14.03 -19.02
N GLY A 491 17.60 13.52 -19.35
CA GLY A 491 17.80 12.58 -20.47
C GLY A 491 18.47 13.11 -21.75
N ASP A 492 19.19 14.24 -21.70
CA ASP A 492 19.95 14.78 -22.85
C ASP A 492 21.48 14.85 -22.62
N GLU A 493 22.01 14.01 -21.71
CA GLU A 493 23.46 13.93 -21.43
C GLU A 493 24.17 12.87 -22.29
N SER A 494 24.02 12.96 -23.61
CA SER A 494 24.89 12.22 -24.53
C SER A 494 25.44 13.02 -25.72
N GLN A 495 25.31 14.36 -25.73
CA GLN A 495 25.99 15.19 -26.74
C GLN A 495 26.43 16.55 -26.18
N ASN A 496 27.52 16.57 -25.41
CA ASN A 496 28.33 17.80 -25.32
C ASN A 496 29.82 17.47 -25.44
N HIS A 497 30.20 16.96 -26.62
CA HIS A 497 31.58 16.97 -27.09
C HIS A 497 31.81 18.21 -27.96
N HIS A 498 32.74 19.06 -27.48
CA HIS A 498 33.51 20.08 -28.22
C HIS A 498 32.74 21.36 -28.61
N HIS A 499 33.26 22.57 -28.42
CA HIS A 499 34.62 23.01 -28.72
C HIS A 499 35.05 24.20 -27.84
N HIS A 500 36.23 24.06 -27.23
CA HIS A 500 37.09 25.21 -26.94
C HIS A 500 37.51 25.83 -28.28
N HIS A 501 37.13 27.09 -28.51
CA HIS A 501 37.88 27.98 -29.39
C HIS A 501 38.18 29.29 -28.69
N ASP A 502 39.43 29.38 -28.30
CA ASP A 502 40.17 30.59 -27.96
C ASP A 502 40.31 31.44 -29.22
N HIS A 503 39.94 32.73 -29.17
CA HIS A 503 40.62 33.76 -29.97
C HIS A 503 40.41 35.17 -29.41
N SER A 504 41.54 35.85 -29.39
CA SER A 504 41.87 37.15 -28.85
C SER A 504 41.58 38.31 -29.82
N THR A 505 41.52 39.50 -29.21
CA THR A 505 41.94 40.84 -29.71
C THR A 505 41.17 41.53 -30.83
N GLY A 506 40.84 42.81 -30.59
CA GLY A 506 41.02 43.87 -31.58
C GLY A 506 40.00 45.01 -31.53
N ASP A 507 40.45 46.15 -31.00
CA ASP A 507 39.88 47.50 -31.16
C ASP A 507 39.39 47.79 -32.60
N ASP A 508 38.28 48.55 -32.75
CA ASP A 508 38.38 49.90 -33.31
C ASP A 508 37.12 50.76 -33.10
N SER A 509 37.35 52.06 -33.19
CA SER A 509 36.61 53.22 -32.71
C SER A 509 35.56 53.81 -33.68
N SER A 510 34.59 54.57 -33.13
CA SER A 510 34.28 56.00 -33.46
C SER A 510 32.78 56.38 -33.52
N HIS A 511 32.43 57.43 -32.74
CA HIS A 511 31.54 58.59 -33.02
C HIS A 511 30.05 58.31 -33.36
N ASP A 512 29.01 58.93 -32.77
CA ASP A 512 28.75 60.38 -32.63
C ASP A 512 27.57 60.64 -31.67
N ASP A 513 27.60 61.81 -31.01
CA ASP A 513 26.55 62.41 -30.17
C ASP A 513 25.36 62.94 -30.99
N HIS A 514 24.14 62.92 -30.41
CA HIS A 514 23.24 64.10 -30.48
C HIS A 514 22.15 64.09 -29.40
N ASP A 515 22.18 65.18 -28.63
CA ASP A 515 21.24 65.71 -27.65
C ASP A 515 19.98 66.35 -28.29
N HIS A 516 18.87 66.38 -27.54
CA HIS A 516 17.75 67.35 -27.48
C HIS A 516 16.47 66.62 -27.01
N SER A 517 16.01 66.68 -25.75
CA SER A 517 15.50 67.79 -24.93
C SER A 517 14.00 68.09 -25.08
N ARG A 518 13.29 67.98 -23.94
CA ARG A 518 12.22 68.85 -23.37
C ARG A 518 10.72 68.58 -23.63
N GLY A 519 9.97 68.76 -22.54
CA GLY A 519 8.54 69.08 -22.49
C GLY A 519 7.76 68.20 -21.50
N ASP A 520 7.94 68.28 -20.18
CA ASP A 520 7.42 69.26 -19.19
C ASP A 520 5.89 69.25 -18.95
N ASP A 521 5.61 69.36 -17.65
CA ASP A 521 4.44 69.86 -16.91
C ASP A 521 3.22 68.93 -16.69
N SER A 522 2.94 68.49 -15.45
CA SER A 522 2.49 69.20 -14.22
C SER A 522 0.99 68.90 -14.02
N SER A 523 0.32 68.82 -12.87
CA SER A 523 0.55 69.23 -11.49
C SER A 523 -0.77 69.01 -10.73
N HIS A 524 -0.70 68.82 -9.39
CA HIS A 524 -1.65 69.29 -8.35
C HIS A 524 -2.97 68.52 -8.18
N ASP A 525 -3.61 68.40 -7.01
CA ASP A 525 -3.44 68.80 -5.60
C ASP A 525 -4.54 68.01 -4.84
N ASP A 526 -4.33 67.40 -3.67
CA ASP A 526 -4.29 67.95 -2.30
C ASP A 526 -5.67 68.13 -1.59
N HIS A 527 -5.64 67.94 -0.26
CA HIS A 527 -6.65 68.13 0.81
C HIS A 527 -7.53 66.93 1.25
N ASP A 528 -7.49 66.40 2.48
CA ASP A 528 -7.44 66.91 3.89
C ASP A 528 -8.83 66.93 4.57
N HIS A 529 -8.80 66.62 5.88
CA HIS A 529 -9.77 66.75 6.98
C HIS A 529 -10.62 65.51 7.35
N SER A 530 -10.93 65.20 8.62
CA SER A 530 -10.41 65.53 9.97
C SER A 530 -11.37 64.93 11.02
N ARG A 531 -10.83 64.41 12.14
CA ARG A 531 -11.29 64.51 13.55
C ARG A 531 -12.62 63.91 14.07
N GLY A 532 -12.53 63.43 15.32
CA GLY A 532 -13.61 63.36 16.34
C GLY A 532 -13.64 62.02 17.07
N ASP A 533 -12.88 61.75 18.15
CA ASP A 533 -12.98 62.13 19.59
C ASP A 533 -14.15 61.52 20.40
N ASP A 534 -13.82 61.28 21.69
CA ASP A 534 -14.61 60.91 22.89
C ASP A 534 -14.91 59.41 23.16
N SER A 535 -14.31 58.77 24.18
CA SER A 535 -14.50 58.86 25.66
C SER A 535 -15.84 58.20 26.09
N SER A 536 -16.02 57.38 27.14
CA SER A 536 -15.45 57.31 28.49
C SER A 536 -16.10 56.15 29.29
N HIS A 537 -15.37 55.60 30.27
CA HIS A 537 -15.81 55.21 31.65
C HIS A 537 -16.53 53.88 32.00
N ASP A 538 -15.92 53.27 33.04
CA ASP A 538 -16.46 52.66 34.27
C ASP A 538 -17.00 51.21 34.34
N ASP A 539 -16.15 50.36 34.91
CA ASP A 539 -16.21 49.76 36.27
C ASP A 539 -17.45 49.01 36.82
N HIS A 540 -17.08 47.90 37.50
CA HIS A 540 -17.79 47.13 38.56
C HIS A 540 -18.94 46.20 38.14
N ASP A 541 -19.26 45.10 38.82
CA ASP A 541 -18.63 44.16 39.77
C ASP A 541 -19.74 43.12 40.10
N HIS A 542 -19.35 41.92 40.53
CA HIS A 542 -20.10 40.92 41.31
C HIS A 542 -21.26 40.10 40.67
N GLY A 543 -20.97 38.82 40.48
CA GLY A 543 -21.37 37.79 41.46
C GLY A 543 -22.72 37.08 41.26
N LYS A 544 -22.66 35.84 40.76
CA LYS A 544 -23.09 34.61 41.45
C LYS A 544 -22.74 33.36 40.64
#